data_AF-A0A1H0MEQ1-F1
#
_entry.id   AF-A0A1H0MEQ1-F1
#
_cell.length_a   1.000
_cell.length_b   1.000
_cell.length_c   1.000
_cell.angle_alpha   90.00
_cell.angle_beta   90.00
_cell.angle_gamma   90.00
#
_symmetry.space_group_name_H-M   'P 1'
#
loop_
_entity.id
_entity.type
_entity.pdbx_description
1 polymer ?
#
loop_
_entity_poly.entity_id
_entity_poly.type
_entity_poly.pdbx_seq_one_letter_code
_entity_poly.pdbx_strand_id
1 'polypeptide(L)' 'MKRLKDETISIRTSGHIKQLLRICAEREHRSVASMMEVLILAYARQQGLENHSELIAASKCDKN' A
#
# COMPACT_ATOMS: atom_id res chain seq x y z
N MET A 1 -8.61 -15.74 -14.68
CA MET A 1 -7.69 -14.89 -13.89
C MET A 1 -7.91 -13.43 -14.25
N LYS A 2 -8.48 -12.65 -13.33
CA LYS A 2 -8.46 -11.19 -13.37
C LYS A 2 -8.32 -10.77 -11.91
N ARG A 3 -7.10 -10.43 -11.46
CA ARG A 3 -6.97 -9.67 -10.21
C ARG A 3 -7.89 -8.45 -10.40
N LEU A 4 -8.86 -8.26 -9.52
CA LEU A 4 -9.48 -6.93 -9.37
C LEU A 4 -8.35 -6.09 -8.77
N LYS A 5 -7.55 -5.46 -9.66
CA LYS A 5 -6.19 -5.01 -9.30
C LYS A 5 -6.22 -3.76 -8.42
N ASP A 6 -7.31 -3.01 -8.43
CA ASP A 6 -7.33 -1.68 -7.85
C ASP A 6 -8.61 -1.51 -7.01
N GLU A 7 -8.49 -1.77 -5.70
CA GLU A 7 -9.52 -1.42 -4.73
C GLU A 7 -9.26 0.01 -4.23
N THR A 8 -10.22 0.92 -4.41
CA THR A 8 -10.08 2.31 -3.96
C THR A 8 -10.21 2.38 -2.44
N ILE A 9 -9.14 2.77 -1.75
CA ILE A 9 -9.16 2.98 -0.31
C ILE A 9 -9.32 4.48 -0.01
N SER A 10 -10.35 4.84 0.76
CA SER A 10 -10.55 6.20 1.26
C SER A 10 -10.02 6.32 2.70
N ILE A 11 -8.98 7.13 2.90
CA ILE A 11 -8.33 7.31 4.21
C ILE A 11 -8.46 8.76 4.65
N ARG A 12 -8.98 8.98 5.86
CA ARG A 12 -8.99 10.29 6.52
C ARG A 12 -7.74 10.44 7.37
N THR A 13 -6.94 11.45 7.08
CA THR A 13 -5.72 11.79 7.82
C THR A 13 -5.69 13.28 8.17
N SER A 14 -4.81 13.66 9.09
CA SER A 14 -4.58 15.06 9.44
C SER A 14 -4.00 15.84 8.24
N GLY A 15 -4.19 17.16 8.25
CA GLY A 15 -3.68 18.05 7.19
C GLY A 15 -2.16 17.92 7.00
N HIS A 16 -1.42 17.80 8.11
CA HIS A 16 0.03 17.68 8.11
C HIS A 16 0.51 16.42 7.38
N ILE A 17 -0.10 15.26 7.64
CA ILE A 17 0.26 13.99 6.97
C ILE A 17 0.02 14.09 5.46
N LYS A 18 -1.07 14.71 5.03
CA LYS A 18 -1.34 14.93 3.60
C LYS A 18 -0.27 15.81 2.94
N GLN A 19 0.22 16.83 3.63
CA GLN A 19 1.28 17.70 3.12
C GLN A 19 2.61 16.95 3.00
N LEU A 20 3.01 16.23 4.06
CA LEU A 20 4.24 15.43 4.05
C LEU A 20 4.22 14.40 2.92
N LEU A 21 3.12 13.66 2.77
CA LEU A 21 3.00 12.64 1.72
C LEU A 21 3.14 13.25 0.31
N ARG A 22 2.57 14.44 0.08
CA ARG A 22 2.72 15.15 -1.20
C ARG A 22 4.15 15.59 -1.45
N ILE A 23 4.81 16.19 -0.46
CA ILE A 23 6.22 16.62 -0.59
C ILE A 23 7.12 15.41 -0.90
N CYS A 24 6.91 14.27 -0.24
CA CYS A 24 7.65 13.05 -0.56
C CYS A 24 7.39 12.57 -1.99
N ALA A 25 6.13 12.55 -2.42
CA ALA A 25 5.75 12.17 -3.77
C ALA A 25 6.37 13.07 -4.85
N GLU A 26 6.35 14.39 -4.62
CA GLU A 26 6.95 15.39 -5.52
C GLU A 26 8.47 15.22 -5.64
N ARG A 27 9.16 14.97 -4.52
CA ARG A 27 10.62 14.77 -4.49
C ARG A 27 11.07 13.54 -5.28
N GLU A 28 10.24 12.50 -5.33
CA GLU A 28 10.53 11.27 -6.08
C GLU A 28 9.93 11.27 -7.49
N HIS A 29 9.29 12.37 -7.91
CA HIS A 29 8.59 12.48 -9.19
C HIS A 29 7.52 11.39 -9.41
N ARG A 30 6.79 11.03 -8.34
CA ARG A 30 5.76 9.97 -8.35
C ARG A 30 4.41 10.50 -7.89
N SER A 31 3.35 9.76 -8.22
CA SER A 31 2.02 10.08 -7.70
C SER A 31 1.92 9.76 -6.19
N VAL A 32 1.01 10.45 -5.50
CA VAL A 32 0.72 10.20 -4.08
C VAL A 32 0.32 8.73 -3.82
N ALA A 33 -0.44 8.13 -4.74
CA ALA A 33 -0.81 6.71 -4.65
C ALA A 33 0.42 5.80 -4.73
N SER A 34 1.30 6.06 -5.70
CA SER A 34 2.54 5.29 -5.87
C SER A 34 3.51 5.44 -4.69
N MET A 35 3.59 6.66 -4.11
CA MET A 35 4.35 6.91 -2.89
C MET A 35 3.77 6.12 -1.70
N MET A 36 2.44 6.04 -1.59
CA MET A 36 1.79 5.26 -0.54
C MET A 36 2.15 3.77 -0.62
N GLU A 37 2.20 3.20 -1.82
CA GLU A 37 2.61 1.80 -2.02
C GLU A 37 4.05 1.57 -1.55
N VAL A 38 4.98 2.47 -1.87
CA VAL A 38 6.38 2.37 -1.42
C VAL A 38 6.46 2.40 0.10
N LEU A 39 5.75 3.31 0.75
CA LEU A 39 5.75 3.42 2.21
C LEU A 39 5.21 2.16 2.87
N ILE A 40 4.14 1.58 2.33
CA ILE A 40 3.55 0.33 2.82
C ILE A 40 4.53 -0.84 2.65
N LEU A 41 5.17 -0.95 1.49
CA LEU A 41 6.16 -2.00 1.23
C LEU A 41 7.40 -1.86 2.12
N ALA A 42 7.88 -0.63 2.31
CA ALA A 42 9.01 -0.34 3.20
C ALA A 42 8.67 -0.70 4.65
N TYR A 43 7.48 -0.33 5.12
CA TYR A 43 7.00 -0.71 6.45
C TYR A 43 6.88 -2.23 6.59
N ALA A 44 6.29 -2.90 5.61
CA ALA A 44 6.17 -4.36 5.61
C ALA A 44 7.54 -5.05 5.66
N ARG A 45 8.52 -4.57 4.90
CA ARG A 45 9.91 -5.05 4.95
C ARG A 45 10.52 -4.89 6.34
N GLN A 46 10.36 -3.71 6.95
CA GLN A 46 10.88 -3.44 8.29
C GLN A 46 10.26 -4.35 9.36
N GLN A 47 9.00 -4.75 9.17
CA GLN A 47 8.28 -5.63 10.09
C GLN A 47 8.38 -7.12 9.72
N GLY A 48 9.12 -7.50 8.67
CA GLY A 48 9.23 -8.88 8.21
C GLY A 48 7.95 -9.45 7.58
N LEU A 49 7.03 -8.58 7.15
CA LEU A 49 5.72 -8.93 6.59
C LEU A 49 5.75 -9.22 5.08
N GLU A 50 6.93 -9.23 4.43
CA GLU A 50 7.05 -9.41 2.98
C GLU A 50 6.42 -10.73 2.50
N ASN A 51 6.54 -11.79 3.31
CA ASN A 51 5.98 -13.12 3.04
C ASN A 51 4.46 -13.24 3.30
N HIS A 52 3.83 -12.23 3.93
CA HIS A 52 2.39 -12.26 4.20
C HIS A 52 1.55 -11.93 2.96
N SER A 53 2.14 -11.30 1.95
CA SER A 53 1.45 -11.00 0.68
C SER A 53 1.09 -12.27 -0.10
N GLU A 54 1.89 -13.33 0.00
CA GLU A 54 1.59 -14.65 -0.56
C GLU A 54 0.56 -15.44 0.29
N LEU A 55 0.58 -15.25 1.61
CA LEU A 55 -0.38 -15.89 2.52
C LEU A 55 -1.82 -15.38 2.35
N ILE A 56 -2.02 -14.11 1.96
CA ILE A 56 -3.35 -13.57 1.62
C ILE A 56 -3.90 -14.20 0.33
N ALA A 57 -3.03 -14.59 -0.61
CA ALA A 57 -3.45 -15.31 -1.81
C ALA A 57 -3.81 -16.78 -1.51
N ALA A 58 -3.09 -17.42 -0.57
CA ALA A 58 -3.34 -18.81 -0.18
C ALA A 58 -4.57 -19.00 0.74
N SER A 59 -4.86 -18.03 1.62
CA SER A 59 -5.96 -18.13 2.62
C SER A 59 -7.38 -17.92 2.06
N LYS A 60 -7.52 -17.53 0.78
CA LYS A 60 -8.83 -17.39 0.12
C LYS A 60 -9.30 -18.66 -0.62
N CYS A 61 -8.52 -19.74 -0.63
CA CYS A 61 -8.89 -20.97 -1.32
C CYS A 61 -9.72 -21.95 -0.46
N ASP A 62 -9.90 -21.69 0.83
CA ASP A 62 -10.52 -22.62 1.78
C ASP A 62 -11.76 -22.01 2.44
N LYS A 63 -12.83 -21.85 1.66
CA LYS A 63 -14.22 -21.83 2.14
C LYS A 63 -15.12 -22.41 1.06
N ASN A 64 -15.22 -23.75 1.06
CA ASN A 64 -16.30 -24.49 0.42
C ASN A 64 -17.51 -24.56 1.35
#